data_AF-A0AAX6NI12-F1
#
_entry.id   AF-A0AAX6NI12-F1
#
_cell.length_a   1.000
_cell.length_b   1.000
_cell.length_c   1.000
_cell.angle_alpha   90.00
_cell.angle_beta   90.00
_cell.angle_gamma   90.00
#
_symmetry.space_group_name_H-M   'P 1'
#
loop_
_entity.id
_entity.type
_entity.pdbx_description
1 polymer ?
#
loop_
_entity_poly.entity_id
_entity_poly.type
_entity_poly.pdbx_seq_one_letter_code
_entity_poly.pdbx_strand_id
1 'polypeptide(L)'
;MTQYFPLIGAFIGAVIAQVLSHVFSIVRENNTYNKKVYQEFIYPFVTDVVLFYKTETNFRKGHDVEKEIDLEKLIEDMSEKISYGNMKLMSAIYHYKSSSHFFDGRGGTQERERLKVFFWYLDYTVYILNKLPKKDKEMIEEIINVQKHYAIWYLVFEKLDVYEETVEFMQYDFYFPKWYMDNLPIDELRMVIEENREQFQETLQDFLVGFMNVINTELRTSSDSTFNKEHAFSKLHEELKSYRKFN
;
A
#
# COMPACT_ATOMS: atom_id res chain seq x y z
N MET A 1 29.20 20.99 -57.34
CA MET A 1 28.87 19.93 -56.35
C MET A 1 28.71 20.44 -54.92
N THR A 2 28.93 21.71 -54.62
CA THR A 2 28.85 22.29 -53.25
C THR A 2 27.45 22.76 -52.82
N GLN A 3 26.49 22.88 -53.73
CA GLN A 3 25.15 23.44 -53.46
C GLN A 3 24.18 22.50 -52.69
N TYR A 4 24.48 21.20 -52.64
CA TYR A 4 23.59 20.21 -52.01
C TYR A 4 23.92 19.93 -50.54
N PHE A 5 25.14 20.23 -50.08
CA PHE A 5 25.55 20.04 -48.68
C PHE A 5 24.75 20.88 -47.68
N PRO A 6 24.46 22.17 -47.93
CA PRO A 6 23.61 22.96 -47.03
C PRO A 6 22.18 22.45 -46.96
N LEU A 7 21.64 21.95 -48.08
CA LEU A 7 20.28 21.42 -48.17
C LEU A 7 20.12 20.12 -47.37
N ILE A 8 21.10 19.21 -47.50
CA ILE A 8 21.15 17.97 -46.73
C ILE A 8 21.34 18.26 -45.24
N GLY A 9 22.22 19.20 -44.89
CA GLY A 9 22.42 19.63 -43.50
C GLY A 9 21.17 20.24 -42.87
N ALA A 10 20.45 21.10 -43.60
CA ALA A 10 19.20 21.68 -43.16
C ALA A 10 18.09 20.62 -43.00
N PHE A 11 18.00 19.66 -43.94
CA PHE A 11 17.03 18.57 -43.85
C PHE A 11 17.30 17.65 -42.64
N ILE A 12 18.56 17.23 -42.42
CA ILE A 12 18.93 16.43 -41.25
C ILE A 12 18.67 17.19 -39.95
N GLY A 13 19.03 18.49 -39.92
CA GLY A 13 18.75 19.36 -38.79
C GLY A 13 17.25 19.47 -38.47
N ALA A 14 16.41 19.62 -39.49
CA ALA A 14 14.96 19.68 -39.31
C ALA A 14 14.37 18.37 -38.78
N VAL A 15 14.81 17.22 -39.30
CA VAL A 15 14.37 15.90 -38.82
C VAL A 15 14.76 15.69 -37.36
N ILE A 16 16.01 15.98 -36.99
CA ILE A 16 16.49 15.86 -35.61
C ILE A 16 15.70 16.79 -34.68
N ALA A 17 15.50 18.06 -35.07
CA ALA A 17 14.73 19.02 -34.29
C ALA A 17 13.29 18.56 -34.08
N GLN A 18 12.64 17.99 -35.12
CA GLN A 18 11.28 17.49 -35.03
C GLN A 18 11.17 16.28 -34.08
N VAL A 19 12.11 15.33 -34.15
CA VAL A 19 12.16 14.18 -33.24
C VAL A 19 12.35 14.64 -31.79
N LEU A 20 13.30 15.54 -31.54
CA LEU A 20 13.55 16.08 -30.20
C LEU A 20 12.34 16.85 -29.66
N SER A 21 11.71 17.68 -30.51
CA SER A 21 10.52 18.43 -30.14
C SER A 21 9.36 17.50 -29.74
N HIS A 22 9.14 16.43 -30.50
CA HIS A 22 8.10 15.44 -30.20
C HIS A 22 8.38 14.71 -28.88
N VAL A 23 9.62 14.26 -28.64
CA VAL A 23 10.02 13.63 -27.37
C VAL A 23 9.80 14.57 -26.19
N PHE A 24 10.21 15.84 -26.31
CA PHE A 24 9.98 16.83 -25.26
C PHE A 24 8.50 17.14 -25.04
N SER A 25 7.67 17.11 -26.09
CA SER A 25 6.21 17.27 -25.93
C SER A 25 5.62 16.13 -25.10
N ILE A 26 5.95 14.88 -25.43
CA ILE A 26 5.48 13.70 -24.69
C ILE A 26 5.92 13.78 -23.22
N VAL A 27 7.18 14.10 -22.96
CA VAL A 27 7.69 14.25 -21.58
C VAL A 27 6.93 15.33 -20.83
N ARG A 28 6.66 16.48 -21.47
CA ARG A 28 5.91 17.59 -20.88
C ARG A 28 4.46 17.20 -20.61
N GLU A 29 3.80 16.53 -21.54
CA GLU A 29 2.42 16.05 -21.39
C GLU A 29 2.31 15.06 -20.24
N ASN A 30 3.22 14.08 -20.16
CA ASN A 30 3.28 13.13 -19.04
C ASN A 30 3.52 13.83 -17.69
N ASN A 31 4.45 14.80 -17.64
CA ASN A 31 4.68 15.57 -16.42
C ASN A 31 3.45 16.40 -16.01
N THR A 32 2.74 16.97 -16.98
CA THR A 32 1.50 17.71 -16.76
C THR A 32 0.41 16.80 -16.22
N TYR A 33 0.26 15.61 -16.80
CA TYR A 33 -0.67 14.59 -16.33
C TYR A 33 -0.36 14.13 -14.91
N ASN A 34 0.88 13.74 -14.61
CA ASN A 34 1.28 13.29 -13.27
C ASN A 34 1.09 14.38 -12.22
N LYS A 35 1.37 15.65 -12.56
CA LYS A 35 1.10 16.78 -11.67
C LYS A 35 -0.40 16.93 -11.42
N LYS A 36 -1.23 16.77 -12.44
CA LYS A 36 -2.69 16.80 -12.31
C LYS A 36 -3.19 15.67 -11.41
N VAL A 37 -2.73 14.43 -11.60
CA VAL A 37 -3.06 13.29 -10.72
C VAL A 37 -2.64 13.59 -9.28
N TYR A 38 -1.43 14.14 -9.08
CA TYR A 38 -0.98 14.52 -7.75
C TYR A 38 -1.91 15.54 -7.08
N GLN A 39 -2.25 16.62 -7.79
CA GLN A 39 -3.05 17.72 -7.24
C GLN A 39 -4.51 17.34 -7.02
N GLU A 40 -5.12 16.64 -7.98
CA GLU A 40 -6.56 16.38 -8.00
C GLU A 40 -6.94 15.11 -7.25
N PHE A 41 -6.02 14.14 -7.16
CA PHE A 41 -6.30 12.80 -6.62
C PHE A 41 -5.42 12.43 -5.42
N ILE A 42 -4.10 12.59 -5.48
CA ILE A 42 -3.23 12.13 -4.38
C ILE A 42 -3.25 13.08 -3.18
N TYR A 43 -2.97 14.36 -3.42
CA TYR A 43 -2.85 15.36 -2.38
C TYR A 43 -4.10 15.46 -1.48
N PRO A 44 -5.34 15.40 -2.01
CA PRO A 44 -6.54 15.48 -1.19
C PRO A 44 -6.73 14.32 -0.20
N PHE A 45 -6.20 13.12 -0.48
CA PHE A 45 -6.53 11.92 0.30
C PHE A 45 -5.33 11.28 1.01
N VAL A 46 -4.09 11.54 0.56
CA VAL A 46 -2.90 10.84 1.08
C VAL A 46 -2.69 11.05 2.57
N THR A 47 -2.96 12.26 3.08
CA THR A 47 -2.81 12.56 4.49
C THR A 47 -3.77 11.74 5.35
N ASP A 48 -5.05 11.69 4.98
CA ASP A 48 -6.05 10.94 5.74
C ASP A 48 -5.80 9.43 5.67
N VAL A 49 -5.39 8.91 4.50
CA VAL A 49 -4.99 7.49 4.38
C VAL A 49 -3.76 7.18 5.23
N VAL A 50 -2.77 8.06 5.31
CA VAL A 50 -1.60 7.84 6.19
C VAL A 50 -1.97 7.95 7.67
N LEU A 51 -2.82 8.92 8.04
CA LEU A 51 -3.25 9.16 9.41
C LEU A 51 -4.17 8.07 9.93
N PHE A 52 -5.01 7.46 9.09
CA PHE A 52 -5.87 6.36 9.50
C PHE A 52 -5.05 5.23 10.13
N TYR A 53 -3.97 4.81 9.49
CA TYR A 53 -3.05 3.82 10.07
C TYR A 53 -2.57 4.25 11.46
N LYS A 54 -1.97 5.45 11.55
CA LYS A 54 -1.36 5.95 12.79
C LYS A 54 -2.35 6.12 13.95
N THR A 55 -3.62 6.38 13.64
CA THR A 55 -4.65 6.64 14.64
C THR A 55 -5.37 5.36 15.07
N GLU A 56 -5.68 4.47 14.13
CA GLU A 56 -6.38 3.21 14.41
C GLU A 56 -5.48 2.22 15.17
N THR A 57 -4.17 2.22 14.89
CA THR A 57 -3.19 1.36 15.58
C THR A 57 -2.58 2.01 16.82
N ASN A 58 -3.12 3.12 17.32
CA ASN A 58 -2.66 3.74 18.56
C ASN A 58 -3.32 3.09 19.78
N PHE A 59 -2.52 2.62 20.76
CA PHE A 59 -3.01 2.08 22.04
C PHE A 59 -4.00 3.00 22.78
N ARG A 60 -3.84 4.30 22.59
CA ARG A 60 -4.61 5.35 23.27
C ARG A 60 -5.52 6.08 22.28
N LYS A 61 -6.03 5.41 21.23
CA LYS A 61 -6.95 6.01 20.25
C LYS A 61 -8.04 6.89 20.91
N GLY A 62 -8.69 6.39 21.97
CA GLY A 62 -9.75 7.14 22.67
C GLY A 62 -9.30 8.36 23.50
N HIS A 63 -7.99 8.59 23.67
CA HIS A 63 -7.43 9.70 24.45
C HIS A 63 -6.54 10.63 23.61
N ASP A 64 -5.77 10.09 22.68
CA ASP A 64 -4.72 10.81 21.94
C ASP A 64 -5.17 11.23 20.53
N VAL A 65 -6.33 10.76 20.06
CA VAL A 65 -6.87 11.09 18.73
C VAL A 65 -8.04 12.07 18.86
N GLU A 66 -7.79 13.33 18.52
CA GLU A 66 -8.79 14.41 18.62
C GLU A 66 -9.78 14.46 17.45
N LYS A 67 -9.42 13.87 16.30
CA LYS A 67 -10.22 13.92 15.07
C LYS A 67 -10.37 12.52 14.47
N GLU A 68 -11.61 12.09 14.33
CA GLU A 68 -11.96 10.87 13.61
C GLU A 68 -12.01 11.13 12.10
N ILE A 69 -11.52 10.17 11.32
CA ILE A 69 -11.54 10.21 9.86
C ILE A 69 -12.81 9.50 9.41
N ASP A 70 -13.65 10.18 8.62
CA ASP A 70 -14.81 9.56 7.99
C ASP A 70 -14.35 8.68 6.81
N LEU A 71 -14.14 7.40 7.07
CA LEU A 71 -13.54 6.46 6.14
C LEU A 71 -14.46 6.12 4.96
N GLU A 72 -15.78 6.10 5.19
CA GLU A 72 -16.76 5.85 4.15
C GLU A 72 -16.74 7.01 3.14
N LYS A 73 -16.83 8.24 3.66
CA LYS A 73 -16.73 9.44 2.84
C LYS A 73 -15.39 9.55 2.12
N LEU A 74 -14.28 9.22 2.80
CA LEU A 74 -12.95 9.23 2.18
C LEU A 74 -12.90 8.32 0.94
N ILE A 75 -13.41 7.09 1.04
CA ILE A 75 -13.43 6.16 -0.09
C ILE A 75 -14.47 6.57 -1.15
N GLU A 76 -15.59 7.16 -0.75
CA GLU A 76 -16.57 7.72 -1.68
C GLU A 76 -15.96 8.85 -2.52
N ASP A 77 -15.33 9.84 -1.89
CA ASP A 77 -14.64 10.96 -2.55
C ASP A 77 -13.49 10.46 -3.45
N MET A 78 -12.75 9.43 -3.02
CA MET A 78 -11.75 8.76 -3.86
C MET A 78 -12.40 8.08 -5.07
N SER A 79 -13.55 7.42 -4.88
CA SER A 79 -14.26 6.74 -5.95
C SER A 79 -14.81 7.70 -6.99
N GLU A 80 -15.21 8.92 -6.63
CA GLU A 80 -15.67 9.93 -7.60
C GLU A 80 -14.55 10.36 -8.55
N LYS A 81 -13.31 10.34 -8.06
CA LYS A 81 -12.11 10.72 -8.80
C LYS A 81 -11.33 9.53 -9.36
N ILE A 82 -11.91 8.34 -9.33
CA ILE A 82 -11.21 7.09 -9.66
C ILE A 82 -10.70 7.03 -11.10
N SER A 83 -11.20 7.88 -12.01
CA SER A 83 -10.65 8.03 -13.37
C SER A 83 -9.17 8.41 -13.41
N TYR A 84 -8.62 8.96 -12.31
CA TYR A 84 -7.20 9.22 -12.16
C TYR A 84 -6.42 8.00 -11.64
N GLY A 85 -7.08 6.98 -11.08
CA GLY A 85 -6.44 5.81 -10.50
C GLY A 85 -5.99 4.77 -11.54
N ASN A 86 -5.23 3.78 -11.08
CA ASN A 86 -4.88 2.61 -11.89
C ASN A 86 -5.93 1.48 -11.74
N MET A 87 -5.83 0.45 -12.58
CA MET A 87 -6.76 -0.68 -12.58
C MET A 87 -6.82 -1.42 -11.24
N LYS A 88 -5.70 -1.55 -10.51
CA LYS A 88 -5.67 -2.24 -9.22
C LYS A 88 -6.48 -1.51 -8.16
N LEU A 89 -6.29 -0.19 -8.06
CA LEU A 89 -7.07 0.66 -7.17
C LEU A 89 -8.55 0.70 -7.57
N MET A 90 -8.85 0.78 -8.87
CA MET A 90 -10.22 0.66 -9.39
C MET A 90 -10.89 -0.64 -8.94
N SER A 91 -10.19 -1.76 -9.08
CA SER A 91 -10.68 -3.07 -8.64
C SER A 91 -10.90 -3.11 -7.14
N ALA A 92 -9.96 -2.61 -6.33
CA ALA A 92 -10.09 -2.58 -4.88
C ALA A 92 -11.30 -1.75 -4.42
N ILE A 93 -11.52 -0.57 -5.01
CA ILE A 93 -12.70 0.26 -4.69
C ILE A 93 -13.99 -0.47 -5.11
N TYR A 94 -13.98 -1.16 -6.26
CA TYR A 94 -15.12 -1.96 -6.68
C TYR A 94 -15.44 -3.07 -5.67
N HIS A 95 -14.43 -3.82 -5.19
CA HIS A 95 -14.62 -4.87 -4.18
C HIS A 95 -15.10 -4.31 -2.85
N TYR A 96 -14.55 -3.18 -2.39
CA TYR A 96 -15.03 -2.48 -1.20
C TYR A 96 -16.50 -2.03 -1.31
N LYS A 97 -16.90 -1.47 -2.46
CA LYS A 97 -18.31 -1.09 -2.67
C LYS A 97 -19.21 -2.33 -2.74
N SER A 98 -18.74 -3.38 -3.40
CA SER A 98 -19.44 -4.66 -3.51
C SER A 98 -19.66 -5.31 -2.13
N SER A 99 -18.66 -5.28 -1.24
CA SER A 99 -18.77 -5.92 0.07
C SER A 99 -19.85 -5.30 0.96
N SER A 100 -20.15 -4.01 0.78
CA SER A 100 -21.28 -3.36 1.47
C SER A 100 -22.66 -3.88 1.05
N HIS A 101 -22.78 -4.52 -0.12
CA HIS A 101 -24.03 -5.00 -0.68
C HIS A 101 -24.29 -6.50 -0.46
N PHE A 102 -23.25 -7.28 -0.17
CA PHE A 102 -23.35 -8.72 0.03
C PHE A 102 -23.03 -9.06 1.48
N PHE A 103 -24.05 -9.46 2.23
CA PHE A 103 -23.87 -10.07 3.55
C PHE A 103 -23.23 -11.45 3.37
N ASP A 104 -21.95 -11.57 3.71
CA ASP A 104 -21.18 -12.81 3.56
C ASP A 104 -21.12 -13.66 4.84
N GLY A 105 -21.77 -13.20 5.92
CA GLY A 105 -21.84 -13.89 7.20
C GLY A 105 -20.53 -13.88 8.00
N ARG A 106 -19.45 -13.27 7.48
CA ARG A 106 -18.18 -13.04 8.15
C ARG A 106 -18.10 -11.54 8.45
N GLY A 107 -18.44 -11.15 9.67
CA GLY A 107 -18.33 -9.73 10.06
C GLY A 107 -16.91 -9.22 9.75
N GLY A 108 -16.79 -8.05 9.11
CA GLY A 108 -15.48 -7.44 8.85
C GLY A 108 -14.99 -7.40 7.40
N THR A 109 -15.73 -7.96 6.43
CA THR A 109 -15.28 -7.96 5.03
C THR A 109 -15.16 -6.55 4.43
N GLN A 110 -15.99 -5.61 4.85
CA GLN A 110 -15.88 -4.21 4.40
C GLN A 110 -14.60 -3.56 4.93
N GLU A 111 -14.25 -3.79 6.20
CA GLU A 111 -13.01 -3.35 6.83
C GLU A 111 -11.79 -3.96 6.11
N ARG A 112 -11.85 -5.24 5.75
CA ARG A 112 -10.76 -5.93 5.05
C ARG A 112 -10.51 -5.34 3.66
N GLU A 113 -11.57 -5.14 2.88
CA GLU A 113 -11.48 -4.47 1.57
C GLU A 113 -11.00 -3.02 1.70
N ARG A 114 -11.33 -2.33 2.80
CA ARG A 114 -10.85 -0.97 3.08
C ARG A 114 -9.32 -0.92 3.17
N LEU A 115 -8.71 -1.84 3.90
CA LEU A 115 -7.26 -1.93 4.03
C LEU A 115 -6.60 -2.15 2.67
N LYS A 116 -7.21 -2.98 1.82
CA LYS A 116 -6.75 -3.26 0.46
C LYS A 116 -6.86 -2.03 -0.45
N VAL A 117 -7.94 -1.25 -0.34
CA VAL A 117 -8.07 0.06 -1.02
C VAL A 117 -6.92 0.98 -0.63
N PHE A 118 -6.64 1.13 0.66
CA PHE A 118 -5.55 1.98 1.15
C PHE A 118 -4.17 1.50 0.70
N PHE A 119 -3.92 0.19 0.73
CA PHE A 119 -2.70 -0.40 0.17
C PHE A 119 -2.49 -0.02 -1.31
N TRP A 120 -3.49 -0.26 -2.17
CA TRP A 120 -3.37 0.03 -3.61
C TRP A 120 -3.38 1.53 -3.91
N TYR A 121 -4.00 2.33 -3.07
CA TYR A 121 -3.96 3.78 -3.18
C TYR A 121 -2.55 4.33 -2.89
N LEU A 122 -1.92 3.87 -1.80
CA LEU A 122 -0.53 4.26 -1.51
C LEU A 122 0.44 3.70 -2.57
N ASP A 123 0.16 2.51 -3.11
CA ASP A 123 0.89 1.95 -4.24
C ASP A 123 0.92 2.90 -5.45
N TYR A 124 -0.26 3.35 -5.86
CA TYR A 124 -0.43 4.27 -6.96
C TYR A 124 0.17 5.65 -6.64
N THR A 125 0.07 6.08 -5.38
CA THR A 125 0.67 7.32 -4.89
C THR A 125 2.19 7.30 -5.05
N VAL A 126 2.86 6.25 -4.58
CA VAL A 126 4.33 6.08 -4.72
C VAL A 126 4.74 6.06 -6.19
N TYR A 127 3.97 5.39 -7.04
CA TYR A 127 4.21 5.39 -8.49
C TYR A 127 4.20 6.81 -9.07
N ILE A 128 3.17 7.61 -8.79
CA ILE A 128 3.04 8.97 -9.33
C ILE A 128 4.08 9.92 -8.75
N LEU A 129 4.33 9.88 -7.44
CA LEU A 129 5.38 10.70 -6.80
C LEU A 129 6.76 10.43 -7.42
N ASN A 130 7.04 9.17 -7.77
CA ASN A 130 8.26 8.81 -8.47
C ASN A 130 8.36 9.28 -9.93
N LYS A 131 7.27 9.75 -10.53
CA LYS A 131 7.26 10.35 -11.87
C LYS A 131 7.33 11.88 -11.82
N LEU A 132 7.21 12.51 -10.65
CA LEU A 132 7.34 13.95 -10.51
C LEU A 132 8.81 14.40 -10.65
N PRO A 133 9.08 15.58 -11.22
CA PRO A 133 10.44 16.09 -11.44
C PRO A 133 11.15 16.48 -10.13
N LYS A 134 10.40 16.89 -9.10
CA LYS A 134 10.91 17.14 -7.75
C LYS A 134 10.27 16.12 -6.82
N LYS A 135 11.10 15.30 -6.19
CA LYS A 135 10.68 14.22 -5.31
C LYS A 135 11.04 14.58 -3.88
N ASP A 136 10.07 14.49 -3.00
CA ASP A 136 10.31 14.44 -1.57
C ASP A 136 10.56 12.97 -1.21
N LYS A 137 11.83 12.61 -0.98
CA LYS A 137 12.21 11.22 -0.71
C LYS A 137 11.75 10.75 0.65
N GLU A 138 11.80 11.64 1.65
CA GLU A 138 11.39 11.31 3.02
C GLU A 138 9.90 11.02 3.06
N MET A 139 9.09 11.87 2.40
CA MET A 139 7.64 11.61 2.25
C MET A 139 7.36 10.30 1.52
N ILE A 140 8.09 9.99 0.44
CA ILE A 140 7.91 8.73 -0.30
C ILE A 140 8.26 7.52 0.58
N GLU A 141 9.36 7.59 1.33
CA GLU A 141 9.78 6.53 2.25
C GLU A 141 8.75 6.31 3.37
N GLU A 142 8.20 7.39 3.94
CA GLU A 142 7.12 7.31 4.91
C GLU A 142 5.88 6.63 4.33
N ILE A 143 5.46 7.02 3.12
CA ILE A 143 4.31 6.42 2.44
C ILE A 143 4.55 4.93 2.16
N ILE A 144 5.74 4.56 1.69
CA ILE A 144 6.11 3.16 1.47
C ILE A 144 6.06 2.38 2.78
N ASN A 145 6.55 2.96 3.88
CA ASN A 145 6.50 2.31 5.18
C ASN A 145 5.04 2.06 5.61
N VAL A 146 4.18 3.06 5.51
CA VAL A 146 2.75 2.90 5.84
C VAL A 146 2.06 1.90 4.89
N GLN A 147 2.41 1.90 3.61
CA GLN A 147 1.93 0.92 2.64
C GLN A 147 2.28 -0.52 3.05
N LYS A 148 3.51 -0.76 3.53
CA LYS A 148 3.92 -2.09 4.07
C LYS A 148 3.07 -2.49 5.27
N HIS A 149 2.78 -1.55 6.17
CA HIS A 149 1.95 -1.83 7.33
C HIS A 149 0.49 -2.13 6.94
N TYR A 150 -0.09 -1.42 5.97
CA TYR A 150 -1.41 -1.80 5.43
C TYR A 150 -1.42 -3.19 4.82
N ALA A 151 -0.34 -3.57 4.13
CA ALA A 151 -0.23 -4.92 3.58
C ALA A 151 -0.22 -5.98 4.69
N ILE A 152 0.65 -5.81 5.70
CA ILE A 152 0.72 -6.74 6.84
C ILE A 152 -0.63 -6.80 7.56
N TRP A 153 -1.25 -5.65 7.82
CA TRP A 153 -2.56 -5.57 8.45
C TRP A 153 -3.60 -6.36 7.67
N TYR A 154 -3.72 -6.12 6.37
CA TYR A 154 -4.64 -6.87 5.51
C TYR A 154 -4.37 -8.37 5.56
N LEU A 155 -3.11 -8.80 5.46
CA LEU A 155 -2.73 -10.23 5.48
C LEU A 155 -3.03 -10.90 6.83
N VAL A 156 -2.79 -10.21 7.94
CA VAL A 156 -3.16 -10.73 9.26
C VAL A 156 -4.69 -10.81 9.39
N PHE A 157 -5.43 -9.84 8.85
CA PHE A 157 -6.89 -9.89 8.85
C PHE A 157 -7.42 -11.05 8.00
N GLU A 158 -6.86 -11.28 6.81
CA GLU A 158 -7.18 -12.46 5.98
C GLU A 158 -6.97 -13.78 6.74
N LYS A 159 -6.03 -13.82 7.69
CA LYS A 159 -5.75 -15.01 8.50
C LYS A 159 -6.62 -15.13 9.74
N LEU A 160 -6.84 -14.05 10.49
CA LEU A 160 -7.59 -14.06 11.75
C LEU A 160 -9.10 -13.93 11.55
N ASP A 161 -9.53 -13.26 10.48
CA ASP A 161 -10.93 -12.94 10.17
C ASP A 161 -11.67 -12.19 11.32
N VAL A 162 -10.93 -11.51 12.19
CA VAL A 162 -11.45 -10.67 13.28
C VAL A 162 -10.73 -9.33 13.30
N TYR A 163 -11.47 -8.24 13.07
CA TYR A 163 -10.90 -6.90 12.91
C TYR A 163 -10.19 -6.43 14.18
N GLU A 164 -10.82 -6.57 15.34
CA GLU A 164 -10.31 -6.08 16.62
C GLU A 164 -8.98 -6.77 17.00
N GLU A 165 -8.88 -8.08 16.78
CA GLU A 165 -7.66 -8.84 17.05
C GLU A 165 -6.52 -8.44 16.10
N THR A 166 -6.89 -8.07 14.88
CA THR A 166 -5.92 -7.59 13.90
C THR A 166 -5.45 -6.18 14.24
N VAL A 167 -6.34 -5.30 14.71
CA VAL A 167 -5.98 -3.97 15.24
C VAL A 167 -5.05 -4.14 16.44
N GLU A 168 -5.39 -5.01 17.39
CA GLU A 168 -4.54 -5.32 18.54
C GLU A 168 -3.14 -5.75 18.08
N PHE A 169 -3.02 -6.69 17.13
CA PHE A 169 -1.74 -7.08 16.55
C PHE A 169 -0.96 -5.87 15.99
N MET A 170 -1.62 -5.00 15.23
CA MET A 170 -0.99 -3.84 14.60
C MET A 170 -0.65 -2.72 15.59
N GLN A 171 -1.28 -2.63 16.76
CA GLN A 171 -0.86 -1.71 17.83
C GLN A 171 0.57 -2.02 18.31
N TYR A 172 1.01 -3.26 18.14
CA TYR A 172 2.34 -3.73 18.49
C TYR A 172 3.34 -3.66 17.32
N ASP A 173 3.08 -2.82 16.30
CA ASP A 173 3.97 -2.62 15.15
C ASP A 173 5.41 -2.19 15.52
N PHE A 174 5.60 -1.56 16.67
CA PHE A 174 6.91 -1.19 17.21
C PHE A 174 7.80 -2.40 17.56
N TYR A 175 7.24 -3.61 17.64
CA TYR A 175 7.99 -4.86 17.74
C TYR A 175 8.38 -5.44 16.37
N PHE A 176 7.94 -4.86 15.25
CA PHE A 176 8.36 -5.30 13.93
C PHE A 176 9.83 -4.91 13.72
N PRO A 177 10.73 -5.86 13.44
CA PRO A 177 12.16 -5.55 13.39
C PRO A 177 12.44 -4.56 12.27
N LYS A 178 13.00 -3.40 12.62
CA LYS A 178 13.27 -2.31 11.66
C LYS A 178 14.08 -2.79 10.47
N TRP A 179 15.13 -3.59 10.71
CA TRP A 179 15.98 -4.14 9.65
C TRP A 179 15.18 -5.00 8.66
N TYR A 180 14.18 -5.74 9.14
CA TYR A 180 13.33 -6.56 8.28
C TYR A 180 12.36 -5.67 7.50
N MET A 181 11.68 -4.74 8.18
CA MET A 181 10.73 -3.82 7.56
C MET A 181 11.37 -2.94 6.49
N ASP A 182 12.59 -2.43 6.72
CA ASP A 182 13.35 -1.63 5.76
C ASP A 182 13.67 -2.44 4.49
N ASN A 183 14.01 -3.73 4.64
CA ASN A 183 14.42 -4.60 3.54
C ASN A 183 13.27 -5.38 2.89
N LEU A 184 12.08 -5.41 3.50
CA LEU A 184 10.91 -6.11 2.97
C LEU A 184 10.51 -5.50 1.61
N PRO A 185 10.60 -6.23 0.49
CA PRO A 185 10.27 -5.68 -0.82
C PRO A 185 8.76 -5.47 -0.97
N ILE A 186 8.35 -4.29 -1.43
CA ILE A 186 6.92 -4.02 -1.67
C ILE A 186 6.34 -4.93 -2.76
N ASP A 187 7.17 -5.38 -3.70
CA ASP A 187 6.76 -6.32 -4.75
C ASP A 187 6.39 -7.69 -4.18
N GLU A 188 7.03 -8.13 -3.10
CA GLU A 188 6.64 -9.36 -2.40
C GLU A 188 5.22 -9.22 -1.84
N LEU A 189 4.95 -8.11 -1.14
CA LEU A 189 3.63 -7.82 -0.58
C LEU A 189 2.55 -7.69 -1.68
N ARG A 190 2.86 -7.02 -2.80
CA ARG A 190 1.97 -6.95 -3.96
C ARG A 190 1.61 -8.34 -4.48
N MET A 191 2.60 -9.24 -4.58
CA MET A 191 2.38 -10.60 -5.05
C MET A 191 1.49 -11.42 -4.11
N VAL A 192 1.63 -11.24 -2.79
CA VAL A 192 0.78 -11.93 -1.81
C VAL A 192 -0.66 -11.41 -1.88
N ILE A 193 -0.85 -10.08 -1.96
CA ILE A 193 -2.19 -9.44 -1.94
C ILE A 193 -2.98 -9.63 -3.25
N GLU A 194 -2.30 -9.92 -4.37
CA GLU A 194 -2.98 -10.16 -5.65
C GLU A 194 -3.79 -11.47 -5.63
N GLU A 195 -5.10 -11.29 -5.51
CA GLU A 195 -6.13 -12.25 -5.06
C GLU A 195 -6.56 -13.30 -6.10
N ASN A 196 -5.68 -13.68 -7.03
CA ASN A 196 -6.06 -14.57 -8.14
C ASN A 196 -5.20 -15.83 -8.25
N ARG A 197 -4.77 -16.36 -7.10
CA ARG A 197 -3.95 -17.57 -7.05
C ARG A 197 -4.73 -18.70 -6.40
N GLU A 198 -4.77 -19.85 -7.08
CA GLU A 198 -5.16 -21.15 -6.50
C GLU A 198 -4.39 -21.44 -5.19
N GLN A 199 -3.24 -20.80 -5.00
CA GLN A 199 -2.33 -20.95 -3.86
C GLN A 199 -2.30 -19.71 -2.93
N PHE A 200 -3.29 -18.81 -2.97
CA PHE A 200 -3.30 -17.61 -2.12
C PHE A 200 -3.12 -17.95 -0.63
N GLN A 201 -3.87 -18.92 -0.12
CA GLN A 201 -3.82 -19.33 1.29
C GLN A 201 -2.46 -19.91 1.69
N GLU A 202 -1.80 -20.66 0.80
CA GLU A 202 -0.45 -21.19 1.02
C GLU A 202 0.59 -20.07 1.02
N THR A 203 0.52 -19.15 0.06
CA THR A 203 1.43 -18.01 -0.05
C THR A 203 1.29 -17.07 1.16
N LEU A 204 0.04 -16.79 1.57
CA LEU A 204 -0.30 -16.03 2.77
C LEU A 204 0.30 -16.69 4.02
N GLN A 205 0.07 -17.99 4.16
CA GLN A 205 0.57 -18.78 5.29
C GLN A 205 2.10 -18.73 5.38
N ASP A 206 2.80 -18.95 4.28
CA ASP A 206 4.26 -18.97 4.25
C ASP A 206 4.85 -17.59 4.60
N PHE A 207 4.28 -16.52 4.04
CA PHE A 207 4.66 -15.16 4.37
C PHE A 207 4.49 -14.89 5.88
N LEU A 208 3.31 -15.15 6.43
CA LEU A 208 3.00 -14.86 7.83
C LEU A 208 3.83 -15.71 8.80
N VAL A 209 4.10 -16.97 8.47
CA VAL A 209 5.02 -17.82 9.27
C VAL A 209 6.44 -17.24 9.23
N GLY A 210 6.93 -16.85 8.06
CA GLY A 210 8.24 -16.20 7.92
C GLY A 210 8.34 -14.92 8.75
N PHE A 211 7.34 -14.06 8.63
CA PHE A 211 7.24 -12.81 9.37
C PHE A 211 7.21 -13.03 10.89
N MET A 212 6.38 -13.97 11.36
CA MET A 212 6.29 -14.32 12.78
C MET A 212 7.59 -14.92 13.33
N ASN A 213 8.32 -15.69 12.54
CA ASN A 213 9.63 -16.21 12.97
C ASN A 213 10.66 -15.09 13.17
N VAL A 214 10.63 -14.06 12.31
CA VAL A 214 11.49 -12.88 12.41
C VAL A 214 11.16 -12.09 13.68
N ILE A 215 9.88 -11.79 13.92
CA ILE A 215 9.42 -11.13 15.15
C ILE A 215 9.84 -11.93 16.39
N ASN A 216 9.55 -13.24 16.42
CA ASN A 216 9.88 -14.09 17.56
C ASN A 216 11.39 -14.16 17.85
N THR A 217 12.23 -14.08 16.82
CA THR A 217 13.68 -14.07 16.97
C THR A 217 14.14 -12.77 17.62
N GLU A 218 13.66 -11.63 17.12
CA GLU A 218 13.98 -10.31 17.68
C GLU A 218 13.51 -10.18 19.14
N LEU A 219 12.29 -10.65 19.42
CA LEU A 219 11.72 -10.61 20.77
C LEU A 219 12.56 -11.42 21.76
N ARG A 220 13.08 -12.60 21.37
CA ARG A 220 13.95 -13.43 22.21
C ARG A 220 15.31 -12.79 22.48
N THR A 221 15.82 -11.98 21.54
CA THR A 221 17.09 -11.28 21.70
C THR A 221 16.95 -9.97 22.47
N SER A 222 15.75 -9.40 22.54
CA SER A 222 15.45 -8.20 23.34
C SER A 222 15.26 -8.56 24.82
N SER A 223 15.94 -7.86 25.73
CA SER A 223 15.88 -8.07 27.18
C SER A 223 14.58 -7.59 27.85
N ASP A 224 13.58 -7.18 27.07
CA ASP A 224 12.35 -6.56 27.58
C ASP A 224 11.34 -7.62 28.06
N SER A 225 10.78 -7.40 29.25
CA SER A 225 9.92 -8.33 29.99
C SER A 225 8.75 -8.91 29.19
N THR A 226 8.48 -10.19 29.45
CA THR A 226 7.80 -11.19 28.61
C THR A 226 6.27 -11.11 28.54
N PHE A 227 5.60 -10.31 29.38
CA PHE A 227 4.17 -10.53 29.66
C PHE A 227 3.18 -9.96 28.63
N ASN A 228 3.44 -8.77 28.06
CA ASN A 228 2.56 -8.19 27.00
C ASN A 228 2.90 -8.68 25.58
N LYS A 229 4.09 -9.27 25.39
CA LYS A 229 4.63 -9.67 24.08
C LYS A 229 4.02 -10.96 23.54
N GLU A 230 3.78 -11.93 24.42
CA GLU A 230 3.21 -13.22 24.00
C GLU A 230 1.72 -13.10 23.70
N HIS A 231 0.98 -12.23 24.40
CA HIS A 231 -0.46 -12.11 24.19
C HIS A 231 -0.84 -11.54 22.83
N ALA A 232 -0.24 -10.41 22.44
CA ALA A 232 -0.56 -9.71 21.18
C ALA A 232 -0.35 -10.56 19.91
N PHE A 233 0.66 -11.44 19.93
CA PHE A 233 1.02 -12.28 18.79
C PHE A 233 0.54 -13.72 18.91
N SER A 234 0.02 -14.13 20.08
CA SER A 234 -0.40 -15.51 20.36
C SER A 234 -1.48 -16.00 19.42
N LYS A 235 -2.51 -15.18 19.17
CA LYS A 235 -3.67 -15.56 18.35
C LYS A 235 -3.25 -15.92 16.93
N LEU A 236 -2.48 -15.04 16.28
CA LEU A 236 -1.93 -15.31 14.96
C LEU A 236 -1.03 -16.54 14.95
N HIS A 237 -0.16 -16.69 15.97
CA HIS A 237 0.72 -17.85 16.07
C HIS A 237 -0.03 -19.17 16.24
N GLU A 238 -1.12 -19.19 17.01
CA GLU A 238 -2.00 -20.34 17.17
C GLU A 238 -2.71 -20.69 15.86
N GLU A 239 -3.22 -19.70 15.15
CA GLU A 239 -3.92 -19.87 13.87
C GLU A 239 -2.98 -20.33 12.74
N LEU A 240 -1.73 -19.86 12.73
CA LEU A 240 -0.72 -20.36 11.80
C LEU A 240 -0.32 -21.82 12.11
N LYS A 241 -0.34 -22.23 13.38
CA LYS A 241 -0.06 -23.62 13.77
C LYS A 241 -1.20 -24.58 13.49
N SER A 242 -2.45 -24.14 13.62
CA SER A 242 -3.63 -24.96 13.33
C SER A 242 -3.63 -25.37 11.86
N TYR A 243 -3.35 -24.45 10.95
CA TYR A 243 -3.31 -24.68 9.51
C TYR A 243 -2.35 -25.82 9.09
N ARG A 244 -1.16 -25.92 9.69
CA ARG A 244 -0.18 -26.99 9.43
C ARG A 244 -0.59 -28.38 9.93
N LYS A 245 -1.63 -28.50 10.77
CA LYS A 245 -2.11 -29.79 11.27
C LYS A 245 -3.19 -30.41 10.38
N PHE A 246 -3.83 -29.61 9.53
CA PHE A 246 -4.96 -30.04 8.71
C PHE A 246 -4.63 -30.21 7.22
N ASN A 247 -3.45 -29.75 6.79
CA ASN A 247 -2.87 -29.92 5.45
C ASN A 247 -1.55 -30.67 5.54
#